data_AF-A0A5K1AFW7-F1
#
_entry.id   AF-A0A5K1AFW7-F1
#
_cell.length_a   1.000
_cell.length_b   1.000
_cell.length_c   1.000
_cell.angle_alpha   90.00
_cell.angle_beta   90.00
_cell.angle_gamma   90.00
#
_symmetry.space_group_name_H-M   'P 1'
#
loop_
_entity.id
_entity.type
_entity.pdbx_description
1 polymer ?
#
loop_
_entity_poly.entity_id
_entity_poly.type
_entity_poly.pdbx_seq_one_letter_code
_entity_poly.pdbx_strand_id
1 'polypeptide(L)' 'MEEISLPEDAMDTQGFELSREARAQADVKFTYVVTCQIYGKQKQDKKLEAADIALLMQ' A
#
# COMPACT_ATOMS: atom_id res chain seq x y z
N MET A 1 19.19 9.28 21.70
CA MET A 1 18.24 8.66 20.76
C MET A 1 17.11 9.63 20.64
N GLU A 2 16.94 10.25 19.47
CA GLU A 2 15.83 11.16 19.22
C GLU A 2 14.62 10.29 18.88
N GLU A 3 13.59 10.36 19.72
CA GLU A 3 12.34 9.64 19.54
C GLU A 3 11.63 10.27 18.34
N ILE A 4 11.57 9.56 17.22
CA ILE A 4 10.81 10.01 16.04
C ILE A 4 9.33 9.86 16.40
N SER A 5 8.73 10.93 16.90
CA SER A 5 7.27 11.02 17.06
C SER A 5 6.63 11.00 15.68
N LEU A 6 6.18 9.83 15.24
CA LEU A 6 5.29 9.72 14.09
C LEU A 6 3.99 10.48 14.43
N PRO A 7 3.40 11.19 13.46
CA PRO A 7 2.14 11.90 13.71
C PRO A 7 1.10 10.92 14.23
N GLU A 8 0.40 11.26 15.32
CA GLU A 8 -0.56 10.37 16.00
C GLU A 8 -1.66 9.85 15.05
N ASP A 9 -1.98 10.60 13.99
CA ASP A 9 -2.86 10.19 12.88
C ASP A 9 -2.37 8.96 12.10
N ALA A 10 -1.07 8.68 12.08
CA ALA A 10 -0.50 7.53 11.39
C ALA A 10 -0.76 6.20 12.12
N MET A 11 -1.14 6.26 13.40
CA MET A 11 -1.36 5.08 14.25
C MET A 11 -2.78 4.96 14.79
N ASP A 12 -3.68 5.91 14.47
CA ASP A 12 -5.09 5.79 14.84
C ASP A 12 -5.80 4.74 13.97
N THR A 13 -5.77 3.50 14.43
CA THR A 13 -6.51 2.38 13.84
C THR A 13 -7.96 2.33 14.30
N GLN A 14 -8.39 3.19 15.24
CA GLN A 14 -9.77 3.14 15.76
C GLN A 14 -10.78 3.51 14.68
N GLY A 15 -10.48 4.53 13.87
CA GLY A 15 -11.30 4.90 12.71
C GLY A 15 -11.47 3.78 11.68
N PHE A 16 -10.44 2.94 11.50
CA PHE A 16 -10.48 1.77 10.61
C PHE A 16 -11.44 0.68 11.13
N GLU A 17 -11.38 0.31 12.41
CA GLU A 17 -12.26 -0.73 12.98
C GLU A 17 -13.75 -0.29 13.02
N LEU A 18 -14.00 1.01 13.16
CA LEU A 18 -15.35 1.57 13.38
C LEU A 18 -16.14 1.87 12.10
N SER A 19 -15.49 2.20 10.98
CA SER A 19 -16.15 2.61 9.73
C SER A 19 -15.97 1.58 8.61
N ARG A 20 -17.02 1.35 7.81
CA ARG A 20 -16.92 0.50 6.61
C ARG A 20 -16.10 1.19 5.52
N GLU A 21 -16.25 2.50 5.40
CA GLU A 21 -15.56 3.35 4.43
C GLU A 21 -14.06 3.36 4.73
N ALA A 22 -13.67 3.47 6.00
CA ALA A 22 -12.27 3.42 6.42
C ALA A 22 -11.62 2.06 6.07
N ARG A 23 -12.34 0.95 6.26
CA ARG A 23 -11.87 -0.38 5.83
C ARG A 23 -11.72 -0.49 4.32
N ALA A 24 -12.71 -0.05 3.55
CA ALA A 24 -12.63 -0.06 2.10
C ALA A 24 -11.45 0.79 1.58
N GLN A 25 -11.19 1.95 2.19
CA GLN A 25 -10.04 2.78 1.85
C GLN A 25 -8.70 2.09 2.17
N ALA A 26 -8.61 1.44 3.32
CA ALA A 26 -7.41 0.69 3.70
C ALA A 26 -7.19 -0.53 2.79
N ASP A 27 -8.23 -1.25 2.38
CA ASP A 27 -8.13 -2.37 1.44
C ASP A 27 -7.59 -1.91 0.07
N VAL A 28 -8.08 -0.77 -0.44
CA VAL A 28 -7.57 -0.17 -1.69
C VAL A 28 -6.10 0.23 -1.53
N LYS A 29 -5.73 0.92 -0.44
CA LYS A 29 -4.34 1.31 -0.17
C LYS A 29 -3.43 0.09 -0.02
N PHE A 30 -3.89 -0.95 0.66
CA PHE A 30 -3.16 -2.20 0.83
C PHE A 30 -2.93 -2.88 -0.53
N THR A 31 -3.98 -2.97 -1.34
CA THR A 31 -3.89 -3.52 -2.71
C THR A 31 -2.87 -2.75 -3.54
N TYR A 32 -2.86 -1.42 -3.47
CA TYR A 32 -1.88 -0.58 -4.15
C TYR A 32 -0.45 -0.87 -3.68
N VAL A 33 -0.20 -0.88 -2.37
CA VAL A 33 1.14 -1.14 -1.80
C VAL A 33 1.66 -2.53 -2.20
N VAL A 34 0.82 -3.56 -2.08
CA VAL A 34 1.18 -4.92 -2.47
C VAL A 34 1.46 -5.01 -3.98
N THR A 35 0.66 -4.33 -4.81
CA THR A 35 0.87 -4.27 -6.26
C THR A 35 2.23 -3.62 -6.60
N CYS A 36 2.59 -2.53 -5.93
CA CYS A 36 3.91 -1.88 -6.07
C CYS A 36 5.07 -2.82 -5.69
N GLN A 37 4.93 -3.56 -4.58
CA GLN A 37 5.95 -4.51 -4.12
C GLN A 37 6.15 -5.64 -5.13
N ILE A 38 5.05 -6.20 -5.64
CA ILE A 38 5.07 -7.25 -6.67
C ILE A 38 5.73 -6.70 -7.94
N TYR A 39 5.34 -5.52 -8.42
CA TYR A 39 5.95 -4.88 -9.58
C TYR A 39 7.46 -4.71 -9.41
N GLY A 40 7.91 -4.19 -8.27
CA GLY A 40 9.33 -3.99 -7.99
C GLY A 40 10.12 -5.29 -8.06
N LYS A 41 9.59 -6.38 -7.49
CA LYS A 41 10.22 -7.70 -7.55
C LYS A 41 10.24 -8.26 -8.96
N GLN A 42 9.12 -8.20 -9.67
CA GLN A 42 9.02 -8.68 -11.06
C GLN A 42 9.95 -7.90 -11.99
N LYS A 43 10.09 -6.59 -11.80
CA LYS A 43 11.02 -5.74 -12.55
C LYS A 43 12.48 -6.10 -12.29
N GLN A 44 12.86 -6.34 -11.02
CA GLN A 44 14.21 -6.82 -10.68
C GLN A 44 14.50 -8.18 -11.32
N ASP A 45 13.53 -9.09 -11.28
CA ASP A 45 13.63 -10.44 -11.84
C ASP A 45 13.46 -10.46 -13.37
N LYS A 46 13.23 -9.31 -14.01
CA LYS A 46 12.96 -9.15 -15.46
C LYS A 46 11.81 -10.01 -15.98
N LYS A 47 10.77 -10.17 -15.15
CA LYS A 47 9.52 -10.86 -15.52
C LYS A 47 8.70 -10.00 -16.47
N LEU A 48 8.09 -10.63 -17.47
CA LEU A 48 7.29 -9.93 -18.49
C LEU A 48 5.99 -9.38 -17.89
N GLU A 49 5.47 -10.04 -16.86
CA GLU A 49 4.27 -9.68 -16.09
C GLU A 49 4.38 -8.30 -15.42
N ALA A 50 5.60 -7.77 -15.25
CA ALA A 50 5.80 -6.42 -14.74
C ALA A 50 5.19 -5.35 -15.66
N ALA A 51 5.12 -5.64 -16.97
CA ALA A 51 4.48 -4.75 -17.94
C ALA A 51 2.96 -4.66 -17.73
N ASP A 52 2.31 -5.76 -17.34
CA ASP A 52 0.87 -5.79 -17.07
C ASP A 52 0.53 -4.92 -15.86
N ILE A 53 1.34 -5.00 -14.79
CA ILE A 53 1.17 -4.14 -13.62
C ILE A 53 1.45 -2.68 -13.97
N ALA A 54 2.50 -2.41 -14.75
CA ALA A 54 2.80 -1.05 -15.19
C ALA A 54 1.67 -0.45 -16.04
N LEU A 55 0.94 -1.27 -16.82
CA LEU A 55 -0.23 -0.85 -17.57
C LEU A 55 -1.41 -0.48 -16.66
N LEU A 56 -1.62 -1.23 -15.58
CA LEU A 56 -2.70 -0.96 -14.62
C LEU A 56 -2.45 0.27 -13.74
N MET A 57 -1.20 0.71 -13.60
CA MET A 57 -0.81 1.85 -12.75
C MET A 57 -0.68 3.19 -13.49
N GLN A 58 -1.03 3.25 -14.78
CA GLN A 58 -0.96 4.49 -15.58
C GLN A 58 -2.01 5.52 -15.17
#